data_AF-A0A535JIK0-F1
#
_entry.id   AF-A0A535JIK0-F1
#
_cell.length_a   1.000
_cell.length_b   1.000
_cell.length_c   1.000
_cell.angle_alpha   90.00
_cell.angle_beta   90.00
_cell.angle_gamma   90.00
#
_symmetry.space_group_name_H-M   'P 1'
#
loop_
_entity.id
_entity.type
_entity.pdbx_description
1 polymer ?
#
loop_
_entity_poly.entity_id
_entity_poly.type
_entity_poly.pdbx_seq_one_letter_code
_entity_poly.pdbx_strand_id
1 'polypeptide(L)'
;AFGLPLVVLWSTNDQVVLPKLLAARLFLLILAAVMLTRWYRGEQRFRRTPLDLPILAYVASAGMSTVFAANVNLALFGSYGRLEGFVTIATYALLFWLTAQSLSNAAEARGVVRALLAGAFVVSLIAVLQTVAATLTAGPSGGVGRATATFGNPNVLAAFLAMALPLGINELLQATKSSDRVLGGNLVAMMALALVLTLGRGAWVGAAVGSGIVIVTTRPSLKRVAFVGAVAAGVVVVIAVAVTFLSAGGPPIVQSASTRLTSLLDPTSGTAAIRLHIWTDTLGLIGSQPLVGYGPDNFGLVYPRFQTGPWAHRAIIDEAHSEFLQIAATQGVIGLAAFSWLCIALLRLWSKGRRQVLAGGVLGACAGYVITGAFNFSVVPAALPFWMFLGAATVLLRPDAPLSTPAPTSHPRRVLPLAFGLLAVAAISVPAIAMPYAGDSRFRDALATYVAGDRGRAAGLISDARAAQPQVALYAAEAGNVAMDSSEWAAAREAYGRAAELGSFDPTVFRQLAIADHHLGLQAEAVAAARRSVELGRFDPRNQAVLEEVSSP
;
A
#
# COMPACT_ATOMS: atom_id res chain seq x y z
N ALA A 1 -4.56 4.68 -14.74
CA ALA A 1 -5.69 3.87 -14.24
C ALA A 1 -5.51 2.38 -14.54
N PHE A 2 -5.59 1.94 -15.81
CA PHE A 2 -5.50 0.51 -16.17
C PHE A 2 -4.19 -0.18 -15.79
N GLY A 3 -3.04 0.39 -16.19
CA GLY A 3 -1.74 -0.26 -15.96
C GLY A 3 -1.26 -0.22 -14.51
N LEU A 4 -1.68 0.80 -13.74
CA LEU A 4 -1.20 1.03 -12.36
C LEU A 4 -1.29 -0.19 -11.43
N PRO A 5 -2.44 -0.91 -11.33
CA PRO A 5 -2.52 -2.12 -10.52
C PRO A 5 -1.73 -3.32 -11.11
N LEU A 6 -1.31 -3.26 -12.37
CA LEU A 6 -0.60 -4.33 -13.08
C LEU A 6 0.92 -4.17 -13.09
N VAL A 7 1.45 -2.97 -12.82
CA VAL A 7 2.90 -2.70 -12.89
C VAL A 7 3.67 -3.58 -11.91
N VAL A 8 4.62 -4.34 -12.45
CA VAL A 8 5.66 -5.08 -11.73
C VAL A 8 6.97 -4.92 -12.50
N LEU A 9 8.10 -4.91 -11.81
CA LEU A 9 9.42 -4.91 -12.44
C LEU A 9 10.26 -6.03 -11.86
N TRP A 10 10.59 -7.02 -12.69
CA TRP A 10 11.50 -8.11 -12.34
C TRP A 10 12.97 -7.65 -12.28
N SER A 11 13.24 -6.43 -12.76
CA SER A 11 14.56 -5.79 -12.75
C SER A 11 14.96 -5.17 -11.40
N THR A 12 14.06 -5.17 -10.41
CA THR A 12 14.25 -4.60 -9.07
C THR A 12 14.09 -5.68 -7.99
N ASN A 13 14.61 -5.42 -6.78
CA ASN A 13 14.48 -6.32 -5.64
C ASN A 13 13.07 -6.25 -5.05
N ASP A 14 12.56 -5.03 -4.81
CA ASP A 14 11.14 -4.81 -4.61
C ASP A 14 10.45 -4.78 -5.99
N GLN A 15 9.76 -5.87 -6.30
CA GLN A 15 9.13 -6.08 -7.60
C GLN A 15 7.71 -5.50 -7.69
N VAL A 16 7.16 -4.98 -6.58
CA VAL A 16 5.72 -4.70 -6.46
C VAL A 16 5.43 -3.28 -6.03
N VAL A 17 6.00 -2.83 -4.91
CA VAL A 17 5.64 -1.55 -4.27
C VAL A 17 6.41 -0.43 -4.95
N LEU A 18 7.74 -0.54 -5.01
CA LEU A 18 8.60 0.42 -5.70
C LEU A 18 8.17 0.66 -7.17
N PRO A 19 7.97 -0.37 -8.03
CA PRO A 19 7.58 -0.16 -9.42
C PRO A 19 6.28 0.63 -9.60
N LYS A 20 5.28 0.40 -8.75
CA LYS A 20 4.00 1.13 -8.80
C LYS A 20 4.18 2.58 -8.37
N LEU A 21 5.00 2.82 -7.35
CA LEU A 21 5.35 4.18 -6.93
C LEU A 21 6.08 4.94 -8.05
N LEU A 22 7.05 4.29 -8.71
CA LEU A 22 7.77 4.86 -9.85
C LEU A 22 6.84 5.16 -11.03
N ALA A 23 5.95 4.22 -11.39
CA ALA A 23 4.96 4.43 -12.44
C ALA A 23 4.00 5.58 -12.11
N ALA A 24 3.58 5.71 -10.85
CA ALA A 24 2.77 6.85 -10.42
C ALA A 24 3.55 8.17 -10.52
N ARG A 25 4.81 8.24 -10.06
CA ARG A 25 5.64 9.44 -10.18
C ARG A 25 5.89 9.83 -11.64
N LEU A 26 6.13 8.86 -12.52
CA LEU A 26 6.23 9.10 -13.97
C LEU A 26 4.91 9.66 -14.54
N PHE A 27 3.77 9.09 -14.13
CA PHE A 27 2.47 9.61 -14.54
C PHE A 27 2.23 11.04 -14.02
N LEU A 28 2.62 11.35 -12.79
CA LEU A 28 2.55 12.71 -12.24
C LEU A 28 3.43 13.69 -13.02
N LEU A 29 4.66 13.29 -13.40
CA LEU A 29 5.55 14.08 -14.24
C LEU A 29 4.87 14.43 -15.57
N ILE A 30 4.25 13.44 -16.23
CA ILE A 30 3.52 13.65 -17.50
C ILE A 30 2.34 14.60 -17.28
N LEU A 31 1.52 14.38 -16.26
CA LEU A 31 0.37 15.25 -15.97
C LEU A 31 0.79 16.67 -15.60
N ALA A 32 1.86 16.84 -14.83
CA ALA A 32 2.42 18.13 -14.46
C ALA A 32 2.93 18.87 -15.70
N ALA A 33 3.63 18.19 -16.61
CA ALA A 33 4.10 18.78 -17.87
C ALA A 33 2.93 19.21 -18.78
N VAL A 34 1.89 18.38 -18.89
CA VAL A 34 0.66 18.72 -19.64
C VAL A 34 -0.04 19.92 -19.01
N MET A 35 -0.20 19.93 -17.69
CA MET A 35 -0.84 21.02 -16.96
C MET A 35 -0.06 22.33 -17.09
N LEU A 36 1.27 22.28 -16.96
CA LEU A 36 2.14 23.45 -17.13
C LEU A 36 2.05 24.01 -18.55
N THR A 37 2.00 23.13 -19.56
CA THR A 37 1.82 23.52 -20.96
C THR A 37 0.46 24.20 -21.18
N ARG A 38 -0.63 23.62 -20.65
CA ARG A 38 -1.97 24.22 -20.71
C ARG A 38 -2.03 25.56 -19.99
N TRP A 39 -1.36 25.67 -18.85
CA TRP A 39 -1.32 26.91 -18.06
C TRP A 39 -0.62 28.02 -18.82
N TYR A 40 0.53 27.70 -19.42
CA TYR A 40 1.26 28.64 -20.26
C TYR A 40 0.48 29.07 -21.52
N ARG A 41 -0.35 28.19 -22.10
CA ARG A 41 -1.25 28.53 -23.22
C ARG A 41 -2.48 29.33 -22.80
N GLY A 42 -2.70 29.58 -21.50
CA GLY A 42 -3.93 30.20 -20.98
C GLY A 42 -5.16 29.30 -21.09
N GLU A 43 -4.96 28.00 -21.39
CA GLU A 43 -6.02 27.01 -21.56
C GLU A 43 -6.36 26.30 -20.24
N GLN A 44 -5.49 26.40 -19.23
CA GLN A 44 -5.66 25.70 -17.96
C GLN A 44 -6.81 26.30 -17.15
N ARG A 45 -7.73 25.43 -16.75
CA ARG A 45 -8.82 25.77 -15.85
C ARG A 45 -8.62 25.04 -14.54
N PHE A 46 -8.69 25.75 -13.42
CA PHE A 46 -8.57 25.14 -12.10
C PHE A 46 -9.95 24.76 -11.59
N ARG A 47 -10.14 23.48 -11.25
CA ARG A 47 -11.32 23.01 -10.52
C ARG A 47 -11.00 23.02 -9.04
N ARG A 48 -11.81 23.73 -8.24
CA ARG A 48 -11.77 23.59 -6.78
C ARG A 48 -12.65 22.43 -6.38
N THR A 49 -12.12 21.52 -5.58
CA THR A 49 -12.87 20.39 -5.04
C THR A 49 -13.16 20.61 -3.55
N PRO A 50 -14.32 20.15 -3.04
CA PRO A 50 -14.57 20.18 -1.60
C PRO A 50 -13.60 19.33 -0.76
N LEU A 51 -12.77 18.51 -1.41
CA LEU A 51 -11.79 17.65 -0.75
C LEU A 51 -10.41 18.31 -0.66
N ASP A 52 -10.16 19.42 -1.36
CA ASP A 52 -8.84 20.08 -1.41
C ASP A 52 -8.33 20.44 -0.01
N LEU A 53 -9.16 21.08 0.82
CA LEU A 53 -8.78 21.49 2.18
C LEU A 53 -8.61 20.30 3.14
N PRO A 54 -9.54 19.32 3.22
CA PRO A 54 -9.31 18.12 4.02
C PRO A 54 -8.06 17.34 3.62
N ILE A 55 -7.77 17.21 2.32
CA ILE A 55 -6.57 16.51 1.84
C ILE A 55 -5.32 17.31 2.22
N LEU A 56 -5.34 18.64 2.05
CA LEU A 56 -4.23 19.48 2.48
C LEU A 56 -4.00 19.38 3.99
N ALA A 57 -5.07 19.35 4.80
CA ALA A 57 -4.97 19.17 6.25
C ALA A 57 -4.36 17.80 6.61
N TYR A 58 -4.72 16.73 5.88
CA TYR A 58 -4.16 15.39 6.08
C TYR A 58 -2.67 15.31 5.67
N VAL A 59 -2.28 15.96 4.58
CA VAL A 59 -0.86 16.06 4.19
C VAL A 59 -0.09 16.92 5.19
N ALA A 60 -0.68 18.02 5.66
CA ALA A 60 -0.06 18.89 6.66
C ALA A 60 0.12 18.18 8.01
N SER A 61 -0.84 17.35 8.44
CA SER A 61 -0.67 16.53 9.64
C SER A 61 0.46 15.53 9.47
N ALA A 62 0.56 14.85 8.30
CA ALA A 62 1.68 13.97 8.01
C ALA A 62 3.02 14.71 8.06
N GLY A 63 3.11 15.90 7.43
CA GLY A 63 4.33 16.72 7.44
C GLY A 63 4.73 17.19 8.83
N MET A 64 3.76 17.62 9.65
CA MET A 64 4.01 17.97 11.06
C MET A 64 4.51 16.76 11.85
N SER A 65 3.89 15.60 11.65
CA SER A 65 4.27 14.35 12.32
C SER A 65 5.66 13.88 11.90
N THR A 66 6.06 14.11 10.66
CA THR A 66 7.42 13.86 10.17
C THR A 66 8.48 14.70 10.87
N VAL A 67 8.18 15.98 11.18
CA VAL A 67 9.11 16.86 11.93
C VAL A 67 9.36 16.33 13.35
N PHE A 68 8.33 15.77 13.99
CA PHE A 68 8.40 15.23 15.36
C PHE A 68 8.53 13.70 15.40
N ALA A 69 8.95 13.08 14.29
CA ALA A 69 8.99 11.63 14.16
C ALA A 69 10.07 11.00 15.05
N ALA A 70 9.86 9.74 15.46
CA ALA A 70 10.89 8.95 16.15
C ALA A 70 12.15 8.79 15.29
N ASN A 71 11.96 8.59 13.97
CA ASN A 71 13.00 8.66 12.97
C ASN A 71 12.49 9.44 11.74
N VAL A 72 13.11 10.60 11.49
CA VAL A 72 12.71 11.52 10.41
C VAL A 72 12.97 10.91 9.02
N ASN A 73 14.06 10.15 8.85
CA ASN A 73 14.37 9.49 7.57
C ASN A 73 13.28 8.49 7.19
N LEU A 74 12.90 7.65 8.15
CA LEU A 74 11.81 6.70 8.01
C LEU A 74 10.47 7.42 7.73
N ALA A 75 10.20 8.52 8.43
CA ALA A 75 8.99 9.32 8.24
C ALA A 75 8.93 10.06 6.89
N LEU A 76 10.06 10.39 6.29
CA LEU A 76 10.12 11.05 4.98
C LEU A 76 9.95 10.06 3.84
N PHE A 77 10.71 8.96 3.86
CA PHE A 77 10.86 8.05 2.72
C PHE A 77 10.08 6.74 2.86
N GLY A 78 9.75 6.36 4.08
CA GLY A 78 9.10 5.10 4.40
C GLY A 78 10.07 3.94 4.57
N SER A 79 9.56 2.85 5.14
CA SER A 79 10.28 1.60 5.34
C SER A 79 10.42 0.86 4.01
N TYR A 80 11.52 0.14 3.81
CA TYR A 80 11.72 -0.64 2.59
C TYR A 80 10.61 -1.70 2.44
N GLY A 81 10.01 -1.79 1.25
CA GLY A 81 8.88 -2.68 0.98
C GLY A 81 7.50 -2.10 1.36
N ARG A 82 7.44 -0.96 2.04
CA ARG A 82 6.19 -0.18 2.28
C ARG A 82 6.21 1.14 1.54
N LEU A 83 7.29 1.90 1.71
CA LEU A 83 7.50 3.22 1.11
C LEU A 83 6.37 4.22 1.42
N GLU A 84 5.77 4.15 2.62
CA GLU A 84 4.62 4.96 3.05
C GLU A 84 5.04 6.23 3.82
N GLY A 85 6.22 6.76 3.53
CA GLY A 85 6.68 8.03 4.09
C GLY A 85 5.87 9.24 3.59
N PHE A 86 6.15 10.41 4.17
CA PHE A 86 5.52 11.68 3.81
C PHE A 86 5.57 12.00 2.32
N VAL A 87 6.69 11.72 1.64
CA VAL A 87 6.82 11.95 0.19
C VAL A 87 5.78 11.15 -0.60
N THR A 88 5.47 9.94 -0.15
CA THR A 88 4.46 9.08 -0.78
C THR A 88 3.05 9.55 -0.45
N ILE A 89 2.78 9.98 0.78
CA ILE A 89 1.49 10.61 1.15
C ILE A 89 1.24 11.87 0.31
N ALA A 90 2.26 12.71 0.10
CA ALA A 90 2.18 13.88 -0.79
C ALA A 90 1.97 13.47 -2.26
N THR A 91 2.60 12.37 -2.70
CA THR A 91 2.39 11.78 -4.04
C THR A 91 0.93 11.39 -4.24
N TYR A 92 0.27 10.82 -3.24
CA TYR A 92 -1.15 10.48 -3.28
C TYR A 92 -2.06 11.70 -3.44
N ALA A 93 -1.83 12.74 -2.64
CA ALA A 93 -2.59 13.97 -2.74
C ALA A 93 -2.39 14.67 -4.10
N LEU A 94 -1.16 14.68 -4.61
CA LEU A 94 -0.85 15.24 -5.92
C LEU A 94 -1.50 14.42 -7.06
N LEU A 95 -1.55 13.09 -6.92
CA LEU A 95 -2.23 12.21 -7.87
C LEU A 95 -3.74 12.46 -7.92
N PHE A 96 -4.37 12.60 -6.76
CA PHE A 96 -5.76 13.02 -6.67
C PHE A 96 -5.97 14.36 -7.38
N TRP A 97 -5.18 15.37 -7.02
CA TRP A 97 -5.37 16.73 -7.49
C TRP A 97 -5.15 16.81 -9.01
N LEU A 98 -4.02 16.31 -9.51
CA LEU A 98 -3.74 16.31 -10.95
C LEU A 98 -4.76 15.50 -11.75
N THR A 99 -5.31 14.41 -11.20
CA THR A 99 -6.39 13.68 -11.86
C THR A 99 -7.65 14.54 -11.95
N ALA A 100 -8.07 15.19 -10.87
CA ALA A 100 -9.26 16.06 -10.86
C ALA A 100 -9.12 17.27 -11.81
N GLN A 101 -7.90 17.82 -11.95
CA GLN A 101 -7.62 18.94 -12.85
C GLN A 101 -7.52 18.52 -14.33
N SER A 102 -7.11 17.28 -14.60
CA SER A 102 -6.89 16.81 -15.97
C SER A 102 -8.19 16.41 -16.67
N LEU A 103 -9.21 16.03 -15.91
CA LEU A 103 -10.49 15.55 -16.41
C LEU A 103 -11.47 16.69 -16.68
N SER A 104 -11.94 16.79 -17.92
CA SER A 104 -12.80 17.89 -18.37
C SER A 104 -14.27 17.66 -18.04
N ASN A 105 -14.74 16.41 -18.14
CA ASN A 105 -16.16 16.07 -18.07
C ASN A 105 -16.38 14.68 -17.42
N ALA A 106 -17.66 14.35 -17.16
CA ALA A 106 -18.03 13.07 -16.56
C ALA A 106 -17.71 11.85 -17.44
N ALA A 107 -17.66 12.00 -18.77
CA ALA A 107 -17.33 10.89 -19.66
C ALA A 107 -15.86 10.48 -19.53
N GLU A 108 -14.95 11.44 -19.48
CA GLU A 108 -13.52 11.20 -19.21
C GLU A 108 -13.33 10.59 -17.80
N ALA A 109 -14.02 11.11 -16.79
CA ALA A 109 -13.95 10.57 -15.44
C ALA A 109 -14.49 9.13 -15.33
N ARG A 110 -15.57 8.83 -16.06
CA ARG A 110 -16.07 7.45 -16.22
C ARG A 110 -15.08 6.57 -16.98
N GLY A 111 -14.37 7.12 -17.96
CA GLY A 111 -13.27 6.46 -18.66
C GLY A 111 -12.16 6.01 -17.70
N VAL A 112 -11.77 6.86 -16.75
CA VAL A 112 -10.81 6.50 -15.68
C VAL A 112 -11.33 5.35 -14.83
N VAL A 113 -12.59 5.39 -14.40
CA VAL A 113 -13.23 4.31 -13.62
C VAL A 113 -13.26 3.00 -14.42
N ARG A 114 -13.65 3.04 -15.70
CA ARG A 114 -13.67 1.85 -16.57
C ARG A 114 -12.28 1.29 -16.83
N ALA A 115 -11.28 2.14 -17.01
CA ALA A 115 -9.89 1.72 -17.12
C ALA A 115 -9.39 1.04 -15.83
N LEU A 116 -9.77 1.56 -14.66
CA LEU A 116 -9.48 0.94 -13.37
C LEU A 116 -10.18 -0.42 -13.23
N LEU A 117 -11.44 -0.54 -13.63
CA LEU A 117 -12.19 -1.80 -13.64
C LEU A 117 -11.59 -2.84 -14.60
N ALA A 118 -11.14 -2.41 -15.78
CA ALA A 118 -10.42 -3.29 -16.71
C ALA A 118 -9.10 -3.77 -16.10
N GLY A 119 -8.36 -2.91 -15.40
CA GLY A 119 -7.16 -3.30 -14.64
C GLY A 119 -7.50 -4.29 -13.53
N ALA A 120 -8.60 -4.06 -12.80
CA ALA A 120 -9.09 -4.95 -11.76
C ALA A 120 -9.45 -6.33 -12.31
N PHE A 121 -10.09 -6.40 -13.48
CA PHE A 121 -10.37 -7.66 -14.15
C PHE A 121 -9.11 -8.48 -14.44
N VAL A 122 -8.08 -7.86 -15.03
CA VAL A 122 -6.83 -8.55 -15.36
C VAL A 122 -6.11 -9.00 -14.08
N VAL A 123 -6.06 -8.16 -13.05
CA VAL A 123 -5.51 -8.53 -11.74
C VAL A 123 -6.28 -9.70 -11.12
N SER A 124 -7.61 -9.69 -11.19
CA SER A 124 -8.45 -10.78 -10.69
C SER A 124 -8.21 -12.08 -11.45
N LEU A 125 -8.02 -12.02 -12.78
CA LEU A 125 -7.63 -13.17 -13.56
C LEU A 125 -6.27 -13.71 -13.13
N ILE A 126 -5.26 -12.84 -12.94
CA ILE A 126 -3.95 -13.23 -12.42
C ILE A 126 -4.08 -13.87 -11.02
N ALA A 127 -4.89 -13.31 -10.13
CA ALA A 127 -5.14 -13.85 -8.79
C ALA A 127 -5.71 -15.27 -8.83
N VAL A 128 -6.69 -15.51 -9.70
CA VAL A 128 -7.30 -16.84 -9.90
C VAL A 128 -6.27 -17.82 -10.47
N LEU A 129 -5.56 -17.44 -11.54
CA LEU A 129 -4.53 -18.28 -12.16
C LEU A 129 -3.38 -18.61 -11.19
N GLN A 130 -2.92 -17.62 -10.42
CA GLN A 130 -1.90 -17.81 -9.39
C GLN A 130 -2.37 -18.83 -8.33
N THR A 131 -3.62 -18.73 -7.90
CA THR A 131 -4.17 -19.65 -6.89
C THR A 131 -4.30 -21.06 -7.44
N VAL A 132 -4.77 -21.20 -8.68
CA VAL A 132 -4.85 -22.51 -9.37
C VAL A 132 -3.45 -23.11 -9.52
N ALA A 133 -2.48 -22.36 -10.04
CA ALA A 133 -1.10 -22.83 -10.21
C ALA A 133 -0.45 -23.22 -8.87
N ALA A 134 -0.64 -22.41 -7.83
CA ALA A 134 -0.15 -22.72 -6.48
C ALA A 134 -0.79 -24.01 -5.95
N THR A 135 -2.10 -24.20 -6.16
CA THR A 135 -2.82 -25.40 -5.71
C THR A 135 -2.34 -26.66 -6.45
N LEU A 136 -2.05 -26.57 -7.76
CA LEU A 136 -1.54 -27.69 -8.55
C LEU A 136 -0.10 -28.08 -8.19
N THR A 137 0.71 -27.13 -7.72
CA THR A 137 2.14 -27.34 -7.40
C THR A 137 2.41 -27.66 -5.93
N ALA A 138 1.46 -27.39 -5.02
CA ALA A 138 1.61 -27.54 -3.57
C ALA A 138 1.81 -29.00 -3.10
N GLY A 139 1.53 -29.99 -3.95
CA GLY A 139 1.62 -31.41 -3.61
C GLY A 139 0.66 -31.84 -2.48
N PRO A 140 0.79 -33.08 -1.98
CA PRO A 140 -0.01 -33.65 -0.90
C PRO A 140 -0.26 -32.75 0.31
N SER A 141 0.75 -32.05 0.78
CA SER A 141 0.72 -31.32 2.06
C SER A 141 0.46 -29.82 1.92
N GLY A 142 0.25 -29.30 0.71
CA GLY A 142 0.11 -27.85 0.50
C GLY A 142 -1.34 -27.36 0.49
N GLY A 143 -1.67 -26.38 1.34
CA GLY A 143 -2.98 -25.73 1.32
C GLY A 143 -3.16 -24.70 0.20
N VAL A 144 -4.39 -24.21 0.00
CA VAL A 144 -4.68 -23.12 -0.96
C VAL A 144 -3.93 -21.84 -0.53
N GLY A 145 -2.97 -21.41 -1.36
CA GLY A 145 -2.24 -20.16 -1.17
C GLY A 145 -3.17 -18.95 -1.28
N ARG A 146 -2.94 -17.91 -0.46
CA ARG A 146 -3.72 -16.66 -0.55
C ARG A 146 -3.33 -15.92 -1.82
N ALA A 147 -4.32 -15.52 -2.62
CA ALA A 147 -4.05 -14.79 -3.86
C ALA A 147 -3.44 -13.41 -3.57
N THR A 148 -2.34 -13.09 -4.25
CA THR A 148 -1.65 -11.78 -4.12
C THR A 148 -1.60 -11.03 -5.44
N ALA A 149 -1.71 -11.72 -6.58
CA ALA A 149 -1.53 -11.21 -7.92
C ALA A 149 -0.29 -10.28 -8.01
N THR A 150 -0.40 -9.20 -8.76
CA THR A 150 0.60 -8.14 -8.89
C THR A 150 0.71 -7.24 -7.65
N PHE A 151 -0.01 -7.51 -6.55
CA PHE A 151 -0.02 -6.68 -5.33
C PHE A 151 0.94 -7.18 -4.26
N GLY A 152 1.57 -8.35 -4.41
CA GLY A 152 2.57 -8.91 -3.49
C GLY A 152 2.03 -9.31 -2.10
N ASN A 153 0.89 -8.77 -1.69
CA ASN A 153 0.26 -9.03 -0.42
C ASN A 153 -1.26 -9.22 -0.58
N PRO A 154 -1.85 -10.30 -0.03
CA PRO A 154 -3.27 -10.61 -0.23
C PRO A 154 -4.20 -9.57 0.40
N ASN A 155 -3.79 -8.94 1.51
CA ASN A 155 -4.57 -7.91 2.18
C ASN A 155 -4.68 -6.64 1.33
N VAL A 156 -3.61 -6.29 0.61
CA VAL A 156 -3.55 -5.10 -0.23
C VAL A 156 -4.37 -5.32 -1.51
N LEU A 157 -4.28 -6.50 -2.12
CA LEU A 157 -5.16 -6.90 -3.22
C LEU A 157 -6.64 -6.83 -2.79
N ALA A 158 -6.96 -7.35 -1.61
CA ALA A 158 -8.32 -7.36 -1.09
C ALA A 158 -8.88 -5.94 -0.91
N ALA A 159 -8.07 -4.99 -0.40
CA ALA A 159 -8.47 -3.58 -0.28
C ALA A 159 -8.78 -2.93 -1.64
N PHE A 160 -7.98 -3.21 -2.66
CA PHE A 160 -8.23 -2.73 -4.02
C PHE A 160 -9.52 -3.33 -4.62
N LEU A 161 -9.73 -4.64 -4.47
CA LEU A 161 -10.94 -5.29 -4.99
C LEU A 161 -12.21 -4.89 -4.22
N ALA A 162 -12.13 -4.64 -2.91
CA ALA A 162 -13.25 -4.13 -2.12
C ALA A 162 -13.70 -2.74 -2.55
N MET A 163 -12.78 -1.91 -3.05
CA MET A 163 -13.09 -0.63 -3.70
C MET A 163 -13.66 -0.82 -5.12
N ALA A 164 -13.07 -1.70 -5.93
CA ALA A 164 -13.43 -1.86 -7.34
C ALA A 164 -14.78 -2.58 -7.55
N LEU A 165 -15.12 -3.54 -6.69
CA LEU A 165 -16.30 -4.38 -6.85
C LEU A 165 -17.62 -3.58 -6.86
N PRO A 166 -17.87 -2.63 -5.92
CA PRO A 166 -19.05 -1.77 -5.98
C PRO A 166 -19.16 -0.93 -7.27
N LEU A 167 -18.02 -0.49 -7.84
CA LEU A 167 -18.02 0.24 -9.12
C LEU A 167 -18.48 -0.66 -10.28
N GLY A 168 -17.98 -1.91 -10.31
CA GLY A 168 -18.38 -2.90 -11.31
C GLY A 168 -19.85 -3.28 -11.21
N ILE A 169 -20.35 -3.49 -9.99
CA ILE A 169 -21.78 -3.75 -9.74
C ILE A 169 -22.62 -2.58 -10.19
N ASN A 170 -22.19 -1.34 -9.91
CA ASN A 170 -22.90 -0.16 -10.35
C ASN A 170 -22.98 -0.05 -11.88
N GLU A 171 -21.89 -0.30 -12.62
CA GLU A 171 -21.91 -0.36 -14.09
C GLU A 171 -22.83 -1.48 -14.61
N LEU A 172 -22.77 -2.66 -14.00
CA LEU A 172 -23.64 -3.80 -14.35
C LEU A 172 -25.12 -3.48 -14.15
N LEU A 173 -25.49 -2.85 -13.04
CA LEU A 173 -26.88 -2.48 -12.76
C LEU A 173 -27.41 -1.43 -13.73
N GLN A 174 -26.53 -0.67 -14.39
CA GLN A 174 -26.88 0.34 -15.39
C GLN A 174 -26.83 -0.17 -16.82
N ALA A 175 -26.33 -1.38 -17.05
CA ALA A 175 -26.21 -1.97 -18.38
C ALA A 175 -27.59 -2.19 -19.03
N THR A 176 -27.82 -1.48 -20.14
CA THR A 176 -29.08 -1.59 -20.90
C THR A 176 -29.01 -2.74 -21.91
N LYS A 177 -27.86 -2.92 -22.59
CA LYS A 177 -27.62 -3.97 -23.58
C LYS A 177 -27.27 -5.31 -22.94
N SER A 178 -27.67 -6.42 -23.57
CA SER A 178 -27.35 -7.77 -23.08
C SER A 178 -25.86 -8.06 -23.08
N SER A 179 -25.11 -7.58 -24.09
CA SER A 179 -23.64 -7.69 -24.15
C SER A 179 -22.97 -7.08 -22.93
N ASP A 180 -23.41 -5.87 -22.55
CA ASP A 180 -22.85 -5.11 -21.44
C ASP A 180 -23.18 -5.77 -20.11
N ARG A 181 -24.34 -6.46 -20.01
CA ARG A 181 -24.70 -7.25 -18.83
C ARG A 181 -23.86 -8.51 -18.69
N VAL A 182 -23.58 -9.22 -19.79
CA VAL A 182 -22.70 -10.40 -19.77
C VAL A 182 -21.29 -9.99 -19.39
N LEU A 183 -20.75 -8.94 -20.03
CA LEU A 183 -19.42 -8.43 -19.73
C LEU A 183 -19.31 -7.91 -18.29
N GLY A 184 -20.30 -7.12 -17.84
CA GLY A 184 -20.36 -6.62 -16.46
C GLY A 184 -20.53 -7.74 -15.43
N GLY A 185 -21.33 -8.76 -15.75
CA GLY A 185 -21.51 -9.96 -14.92
C GLY A 185 -20.22 -10.74 -14.76
N ASN A 186 -19.50 -10.97 -15.87
CA ASN A 186 -18.20 -11.63 -15.86
C ASN A 186 -17.14 -10.83 -15.08
N LEU A 187 -17.10 -9.51 -15.27
CA LEU A 187 -16.25 -8.59 -14.51
C LEU A 187 -16.49 -8.72 -12.99
N VAL A 188 -17.75 -8.62 -12.56
CA VAL A 188 -18.14 -8.73 -11.14
C VAL A 188 -17.83 -10.12 -10.60
N ALA A 189 -18.12 -11.19 -11.35
CA ALA A 189 -17.83 -12.56 -10.95
C ALA A 189 -16.33 -12.79 -10.71
N MET A 190 -15.49 -12.32 -11.65
CA MET A 190 -14.05 -12.50 -11.56
C MET A 190 -13.45 -11.72 -10.37
N MET A 191 -13.89 -10.47 -10.17
CA MET A 191 -13.46 -9.67 -9.01
C MET A 191 -13.92 -10.27 -7.68
N ALA A 192 -15.16 -10.75 -7.61
CA ALA A 192 -15.70 -11.39 -6.41
C ALA A 192 -14.95 -12.69 -6.09
N LEU A 193 -14.69 -13.52 -7.10
CA LEU A 193 -13.90 -14.76 -6.95
C LEU A 193 -12.50 -14.44 -6.45
N ALA A 194 -11.77 -13.53 -7.11
CA ALA A 194 -10.44 -13.12 -6.68
C ALA A 194 -10.44 -12.56 -5.25
N LEU A 195 -11.43 -11.75 -4.88
CA LEU A 195 -11.57 -11.20 -3.53
C LEU A 195 -11.75 -12.31 -2.49
N VAL A 196 -12.53 -13.36 -2.78
CA VAL A 196 -12.65 -14.51 -1.87
C VAL A 196 -11.31 -15.25 -1.77
N LEU A 197 -10.57 -15.44 -2.87
CA LEU A 197 -9.27 -16.11 -2.87
C LEU A 197 -8.17 -15.35 -2.10
N THR A 198 -8.36 -14.06 -1.78
CA THR A 198 -7.45 -13.32 -0.88
C THR A 198 -7.54 -13.78 0.58
N LEU A 199 -8.65 -14.42 0.98
CA LEU A 199 -9.01 -14.78 2.35
C LEU A 199 -8.99 -13.58 3.33
N GLY A 200 -9.21 -12.36 2.82
CA GLY A 200 -9.25 -11.12 3.61
C GLY A 200 -10.64 -10.80 4.14
N ARG A 201 -11.03 -11.34 5.29
CA ARG A 201 -12.39 -11.16 5.89
C ARG A 201 -12.85 -9.70 5.98
N GLY A 202 -11.97 -8.79 6.42
CA GLY A 202 -12.29 -7.36 6.52
C GLY A 202 -12.65 -6.74 5.17
N ALA A 203 -12.02 -7.20 4.08
CA ALA A 203 -12.33 -6.75 2.74
C ALA A 203 -13.65 -7.31 2.20
N TRP A 204 -14.05 -8.51 2.63
CA TRP A 204 -15.37 -9.05 2.29
C TRP A 204 -16.48 -8.22 2.91
N VAL A 205 -16.32 -7.81 4.18
CA VAL A 205 -17.25 -6.90 4.85
C VAL A 205 -17.29 -5.56 4.12
N GLY A 206 -16.14 -4.97 3.80
CA GLY A 206 -16.07 -3.72 3.04
C GLY A 206 -16.77 -3.82 1.69
N ALA A 207 -16.47 -4.85 0.91
CA ALA A 207 -17.07 -5.08 -0.40
C ALA A 207 -18.60 -5.32 -0.30
N ALA A 208 -19.05 -6.08 0.69
CA ALA A 208 -20.48 -6.35 0.92
C ALA A 208 -21.24 -5.07 1.29
N VAL A 209 -20.72 -4.28 2.24
CA VAL A 209 -21.33 -3.00 2.62
C VAL A 209 -21.33 -2.03 1.44
N GLY A 210 -20.19 -1.91 0.72
CA GLY A 210 -20.08 -1.06 -0.46
C GLY A 210 -21.07 -1.46 -1.56
N SER A 211 -21.24 -2.76 -1.81
CA SER A 211 -22.20 -3.27 -2.79
C SER A 211 -23.64 -3.07 -2.34
N GLY A 212 -23.93 -3.23 -1.04
CA GLY A 212 -25.24 -2.93 -0.45
C GLY A 212 -25.62 -1.46 -0.62
N ILE A 213 -24.67 -0.55 -0.41
CA ILE A 213 -24.86 0.89 -0.66
C ILE A 213 -25.25 1.13 -2.13
N VAL A 214 -24.58 0.48 -3.09
CA VAL A 214 -24.94 0.59 -4.51
C VAL A 214 -26.38 0.16 -4.75
N ILE A 215 -26.79 -1.00 -4.20
CA ILE A 215 -28.16 -1.51 -4.38
C ILE A 215 -29.20 -0.56 -3.78
N VAL A 216 -28.98 -0.06 -2.56
CA VAL A 216 -29.89 0.86 -1.87
C VAL A 216 -30.01 2.20 -2.59
N THR A 217 -28.90 2.72 -3.12
CA THR A 217 -28.86 4.04 -3.76
C THR A 217 -29.37 4.02 -5.20
N THR A 218 -29.13 2.93 -5.94
CA THR A 218 -29.58 2.77 -7.34
C THR A 218 -31.01 2.24 -7.45
N ARG A 219 -31.54 1.60 -6.38
CA ARG A 219 -32.88 1.01 -6.32
C ARG A 219 -33.25 0.19 -7.56
N PRO A 220 -32.42 -0.79 -7.95
CA PRO A 220 -32.62 -1.55 -9.17
C PRO A 220 -33.87 -2.45 -9.04
N SER A 221 -34.43 -2.90 -10.16
CA SER A 221 -35.54 -3.85 -10.13
C SER A 221 -35.13 -5.17 -9.46
N LEU A 222 -36.07 -5.88 -8.82
CA LEU A 222 -35.80 -7.13 -8.12
C LEU A 222 -35.10 -8.17 -9.03
N LYS A 223 -35.42 -8.19 -10.32
CA LYS A 223 -34.75 -9.06 -11.31
C LYS A 223 -33.25 -8.76 -11.43
N ARG A 224 -32.84 -7.49 -11.36
CA ARG A 224 -31.43 -7.08 -11.40
C ARG A 224 -30.71 -7.44 -10.10
N VAL A 225 -31.38 -7.27 -8.96
CA VAL A 225 -30.84 -7.72 -7.66
C VAL A 225 -30.64 -9.24 -7.67
N ALA A 226 -31.64 -9.99 -8.13
CA ALA A 226 -31.57 -11.44 -8.26
C ALA A 226 -30.43 -11.88 -9.19
N PHE A 227 -30.19 -11.17 -10.29
CA PHE A 227 -29.07 -11.46 -11.19
C PHE A 227 -27.70 -11.27 -10.50
N VAL A 228 -27.50 -10.15 -9.78
CA VAL A 228 -26.27 -9.93 -9.01
C VAL A 228 -26.11 -10.99 -7.91
N GLY A 229 -27.20 -11.34 -7.23
CA GLY A 229 -27.25 -12.42 -6.26
C GLY A 229 -26.89 -13.78 -6.87
N ALA A 230 -27.37 -14.08 -8.08
CA ALA A 230 -27.03 -15.29 -8.82
C ALA A 230 -25.54 -15.33 -9.22
N VAL A 231 -24.96 -14.20 -9.62
CA VAL A 231 -23.51 -14.10 -9.86
C VAL A 231 -22.71 -14.41 -8.59
N ALA A 232 -23.10 -13.82 -7.46
CA ALA A 232 -22.45 -14.08 -6.18
C ALA A 232 -22.61 -15.55 -5.75
N ALA A 233 -23.81 -16.12 -5.87
CA ALA A 233 -24.06 -17.53 -5.59
C ALA A 233 -23.25 -18.45 -6.53
N GLY A 234 -23.14 -18.10 -7.81
CA GLY A 234 -22.31 -18.81 -8.78
C GLY A 234 -20.84 -18.85 -8.37
N VAL A 235 -20.29 -17.74 -7.86
CA VAL A 235 -18.92 -17.71 -7.31
C VAL A 235 -18.79 -18.66 -6.12
N VAL A 236 -19.74 -18.65 -5.18
CA VAL A 236 -19.74 -19.58 -4.04
C VAL A 236 -19.80 -21.03 -4.50
N VAL A 237 -20.65 -21.35 -5.48
CA VAL A 237 -20.75 -22.70 -6.06
C VAL A 237 -19.45 -23.11 -6.75
N VAL A 238 -18.83 -22.23 -7.55
CA VAL A 238 -17.53 -22.51 -8.19
C VAL A 238 -16.47 -22.83 -7.15
N ILE A 239 -16.43 -22.07 -6.05
CA ILE A 239 -15.50 -22.33 -4.95
C ILE A 239 -15.81 -23.67 -4.28
N ALA A 240 -17.09 -23.94 -3.96
CA ALA A 240 -17.51 -25.18 -3.31
C ALA A 240 -17.24 -26.42 -4.19
N VAL A 241 -17.47 -26.31 -5.50
CA VAL A 241 -17.14 -27.35 -6.49
C VAL A 241 -15.64 -27.52 -6.60
N ALA A 242 -14.86 -26.44 -6.71
CA ALA A 242 -13.40 -26.53 -6.76
C ALA A 242 -12.85 -27.21 -5.50
N VAL A 243 -13.34 -26.83 -4.31
CA VAL A 243 -13.00 -27.50 -3.05
C VAL A 243 -13.39 -28.97 -3.12
N THR A 244 -14.64 -29.31 -3.48
CA THR A 244 -15.12 -30.70 -3.54
C THR A 244 -14.37 -31.56 -4.56
N PHE A 245 -14.08 -31.06 -5.75
CA PHE A 245 -13.34 -31.77 -6.81
C PHE A 245 -11.89 -32.03 -6.40
N LEU A 246 -11.26 -31.07 -5.71
CA LEU A 246 -9.96 -31.26 -5.09
C LEU A 246 -10.05 -32.20 -3.88
N SER A 247 -11.24 -32.39 -3.29
CA SER A 247 -11.53 -33.20 -2.11
C SER A 247 -11.86 -34.67 -2.36
N ALA A 248 -12.52 -35.00 -3.46
CA ALA A 248 -13.09 -36.31 -3.72
C ALA A 248 -12.10 -37.35 -4.31
N GLY A 249 -10.83 -37.28 -3.89
CA GLY A 249 -9.74 -38.16 -4.38
C GLY A 249 -8.40 -37.46 -4.62
N GLY A 250 -8.29 -36.17 -4.26
CA GLY A 250 -7.05 -35.39 -4.40
C GLY A 250 -6.09 -35.53 -3.22
N PRO A 251 -4.81 -35.11 -3.39
CA PRO A 251 -3.79 -35.13 -2.35
C PRO A 251 -4.23 -34.38 -1.06
N PRO A 252 -3.62 -34.60 0.14
CA PRO A 252 -4.00 -34.06 1.47
C PRO A 252 -4.25 -32.52 1.63
N ILE A 253 -4.18 -31.75 0.55
CA ILE A 253 -4.69 -30.40 0.31
C ILE A 253 -6.10 -30.17 0.89
N VAL A 254 -6.93 -31.21 0.87
CA VAL A 254 -8.34 -31.25 1.34
C VAL A 254 -8.48 -31.00 2.83
N GLN A 255 -7.62 -31.63 3.63
CA GLN A 255 -7.60 -31.46 5.07
C GLN A 255 -7.12 -30.05 5.42
N SER A 256 -6.16 -29.50 4.67
CA SER A 256 -5.72 -28.11 4.84
C SER A 256 -6.81 -27.10 4.46
N ALA A 257 -7.64 -27.39 3.47
CA ALA A 257 -8.77 -26.55 3.08
C ALA A 257 -9.89 -26.58 4.13
N SER A 258 -10.21 -27.74 4.71
CA SER A 258 -11.22 -27.86 5.77
C SER A 258 -10.76 -27.22 7.09
N THR A 259 -9.50 -27.38 7.50
CA THR A 259 -8.93 -26.69 8.67
C THR A 259 -8.89 -25.17 8.48
N ARG A 260 -8.64 -24.70 7.25
CA ARG A 260 -8.72 -23.26 6.95
C ARG A 260 -10.15 -22.77 6.94
N LEU A 261 -11.10 -23.54 6.41
CA LEU A 261 -12.52 -23.18 6.44
C LEU A 261 -13.07 -23.10 7.87
N THR A 262 -12.68 -24.02 8.75
CA THR A 262 -13.05 -23.93 10.18
C THR A 262 -12.39 -22.74 10.86
N SER A 263 -11.11 -22.42 10.55
CA SER A 263 -10.44 -21.19 11.04
C SER A 263 -11.01 -19.88 10.47
N LEU A 264 -11.74 -19.94 9.36
CA LEU A 264 -12.45 -18.79 8.80
C LEU A 264 -13.74 -18.48 9.57
N LEU A 265 -14.35 -19.51 10.17
CA LEU A 265 -15.61 -19.44 10.90
C LEU A 265 -15.44 -19.16 12.39
N ASP A 266 -14.24 -19.34 12.94
CA ASP A 266 -13.92 -19.00 14.33
C ASP A 266 -13.41 -17.54 14.44
N PRO A 267 -14.16 -16.63 15.10
CA PRO A 267 -13.76 -15.24 15.28
C PRO A 267 -12.57 -15.06 16.25
N THR A 268 -12.31 -16.07 17.07
CA THR A 268 -11.38 -16.02 18.21
C THR A 268 -10.06 -16.76 17.98
N SER A 269 -9.92 -17.49 16.86
CA SER A 269 -8.66 -18.15 16.50
C SER A 269 -7.94 -17.47 15.32
N GLY A 270 -6.63 -17.72 15.25
CA GLY A 270 -5.77 -17.25 14.16
C GLY A 270 -5.51 -15.74 14.14
N THR A 271 -5.46 -15.16 12.93
CA THR A 271 -5.03 -13.77 12.67
C THR A 271 -5.94 -12.69 13.27
N ALA A 272 -7.20 -13.00 13.61
CA ALA A 272 -8.11 -12.03 14.22
C ALA A 272 -7.73 -11.73 15.69
N ALA A 273 -7.42 -12.76 16.48
CA ALA A 273 -6.97 -12.60 17.86
C ALA A 273 -5.65 -11.82 17.95
N ILE A 274 -4.70 -12.10 17.05
CA ILE A 274 -3.43 -11.37 16.93
C ILE A 274 -3.69 -9.86 16.74
N ARG A 275 -4.65 -9.49 15.88
CA ARG A 275 -4.99 -8.07 15.63
C ARG A 275 -5.61 -7.41 16.85
N LEU A 276 -6.45 -8.10 17.62
CA LEU A 276 -7.01 -7.55 18.86
C LEU A 276 -5.91 -7.22 19.87
N HIS A 277 -4.90 -8.06 20.00
CA HIS A 277 -3.72 -7.76 20.82
C HIS A 277 -2.94 -6.56 20.28
N ILE A 278 -2.66 -6.52 18.98
CA ILE A 278 -1.98 -5.39 18.34
C ILE A 278 -2.75 -4.09 18.58
N TRP A 279 -4.07 -4.10 18.43
CA TRP A 279 -4.91 -2.92 18.65
C TRP A 279 -4.86 -2.45 20.09
N THR A 280 -4.95 -3.39 21.04
CA THR A 280 -4.87 -3.08 22.48
C THR A 280 -3.51 -2.44 22.83
N ASP A 281 -2.41 -3.03 22.37
CA ASP A 281 -1.06 -2.49 22.56
C ASP A 281 -0.89 -1.12 21.88
N THR A 282 -1.50 -0.94 20.70
CA THR A 282 -1.47 0.33 19.95
C THR A 282 -2.16 1.47 20.69
N LEU A 283 -3.17 1.20 21.53
CA LEU A 283 -3.80 2.24 22.35
C LEU A 283 -2.81 2.86 23.36
N GLY A 284 -1.93 2.03 23.95
CA GLY A 284 -0.85 2.50 24.81
C GLY A 284 0.16 3.36 24.04
N LEU A 285 0.52 2.93 22.82
CA LEU A 285 1.38 3.70 21.93
C LEU A 285 0.76 5.07 21.61
N ILE A 286 -0.52 5.12 21.20
CA ILE A 286 -1.22 6.39 20.91
C ILE A 286 -1.22 7.30 22.14
N GLY A 287 -1.47 6.74 23.34
CA GLY A 287 -1.49 7.48 24.59
C GLY A 287 -0.15 8.16 24.94
N SER A 288 0.97 7.64 24.45
CA SER A 288 2.30 8.18 24.73
C SER A 288 2.72 9.37 23.84
N GLN A 289 2.13 9.51 22.64
CA GLN A 289 2.36 10.66 21.75
C GLN A 289 1.07 11.06 20.99
N PRO A 290 0.01 11.52 21.69
CA PRO A 290 -1.35 11.54 21.16
C PRO A 290 -1.63 12.64 20.12
N LEU A 291 -0.87 13.76 20.13
CA LEU A 291 -1.18 14.91 19.27
C LEU A 291 -0.73 14.72 17.84
N VAL A 292 0.55 14.38 17.66
CA VAL A 292 1.22 14.30 16.35
C VAL A 292 1.67 12.87 16.01
N GLY A 293 1.56 11.90 16.93
CA GLY A 293 2.03 10.54 16.70
C GLY A 293 3.54 10.46 16.41
N TYR A 294 4.02 9.30 15.98
CA TYR A 294 5.45 9.00 15.83
C TYR A 294 6.04 9.26 14.43
N GLY A 295 5.26 9.84 13.53
CA GLY A 295 5.61 10.05 12.12
C GLY A 295 5.16 8.89 11.22
N PRO A 296 4.91 9.15 9.92
CA PRO A 296 4.61 8.11 8.94
C PRO A 296 5.61 6.94 8.98
N ASP A 297 5.14 5.71 8.75
CA ASP A 297 5.96 4.49 8.65
C ASP A 297 6.86 4.16 9.88
N ASN A 298 6.74 4.88 11.00
CA ASN A 298 7.52 4.64 12.23
C ASN A 298 6.90 3.61 13.17
N PHE A 299 5.75 3.02 12.83
CA PHE A 299 5.03 2.12 13.71
C PHE A 299 5.90 0.92 14.13
N GLY A 300 6.56 0.24 13.19
CA GLY A 300 7.46 -0.89 13.49
C GLY A 300 8.66 -0.55 14.37
N LEU A 301 9.12 0.72 14.34
CA LEU A 301 10.23 1.20 15.17
C LEU A 301 9.83 1.43 16.64
N VAL A 302 8.55 1.75 16.88
CA VAL A 302 8.05 2.19 18.19
C VAL A 302 7.17 1.13 18.87
N TYR A 303 6.37 0.40 18.10
CA TYR A 303 5.45 -0.64 18.59
C TYR A 303 6.09 -1.70 19.51
N PRO A 304 7.32 -2.19 19.30
CA PRO A 304 7.93 -3.18 20.18
C PRO A 304 8.01 -2.77 21.67
N ARG A 305 8.03 -1.46 21.96
CA ARG A 305 8.00 -0.93 23.35
C ARG A 305 6.66 -1.17 24.05
N PHE A 306 5.57 -1.26 23.28
CA PHE A 306 4.20 -1.40 23.76
C PHE A 306 3.63 -2.78 23.55
N GLN A 307 4.26 -3.60 22.70
CA GLN A 307 3.88 -4.99 22.49
C GLN A 307 3.80 -5.69 23.85
N THR A 308 2.76 -6.47 24.14
CA THR A 308 2.59 -7.15 25.44
C THR A 308 2.90 -8.65 25.39
N GLY A 309 2.96 -9.25 24.21
CA GLY A 309 3.23 -10.69 24.02
C GLY A 309 3.76 -11.03 22.63
N PRO A 310 4.20 -12.29 22.40
CA PRO A 310 4.76 -12.75 21.13
C PRO A 310 3.66 -13.04 20.09
N TRP A 311 2.86 -12.03 19.76
CA TRP A 311 1.66 -12.14 18.93
C TRP A 311 1.93 -12.60 17.50
N ALA A 312 3.12 -12.31 16.97
CA ALA A 312 3.57 -12.74 15.66
C ALA A 312 4.90 -13.49 15.81
N HIS A 313 4.85 -14.81 15.76
CA HIS A 313 6.03 -15.64 15.95
C HIS A 313 7.06 -15.35 14.84
N ARG A 314 8.21 -14.78 15.21
CA ARG A 314 9.34 -14.42 14.30
C ARG A 314 9.04 -13.38 13.22
N ALA A 315 7.88 -12.72 13.23
CA ALA A 315 7.55 -11.67 12.27
C ALA A 315 7.53 -10.31 12.97
N ILE A 316 8.09 -9.30 12.30
CA ILE A 316 8.06 -7.92 12.75
C ILE A 316 6.66 -7.37 12.50
N ILE A 317 6.06 -6.77 13.51
CA ILE A 317 4.78 -6.07 13.41
C ILE A 317 5.09 -4.61 13.06
N ASP A 318 4.92 -4.26 11.79
CA ASP A 318 5.22 -2.94 11.23
C ASP A 318 3.97 -2.07 11.02
N GLU A 319 2.78 -2.62 11.25
CA GLU A 319 1.48 -1.98 11.01
C GLU A 319 0.47 -2.30 12.12
N ALA A 320 -0.39 -1.33 12.45
CA ALA A 320 -1.47 -1.54 13.41
C ALA A 320 -2.57 -2.49 12.90
N HIS A 321 -2.57 -2.83 11.60
CA HIS A 321 -3.63 -3.58 10.94
C HIS A 321 -5.04 -2.96 11.11
N SER A 322 -5.09 -1.65 11.33
CA SER A 322 -6.27 -0.81 11.25
C SER A 322 -5.79 0.58 10.83
N GLU A 323 -6.25 1.08 9.69
CA GLU A 323 -5.86 2.37 9.14
C GLU A 323 -6.11 3.51 10.14
N PHE A 324 -7.18 3.43 10.93
CA PHE A 324 -7.52 4.44 11.93
C PHE A 324 -6.52 4.45 13.10
N LEU A 325 -6.17 3.27 13.60
CA LEU A 325 -5.16 3.15 14.65
C LEU A 325 -3.77 3.50 14.13
N GLN A 326 -3.47 3.14 12.88
CA GLN A 326 -2.23 3.48 12.21
C GLN A 326 -2.08 5.00 12.07
N ILE A 327 -3.10 5.70 11.58
CA ILE A 327 -3.12 7.16 11.49
C ILE A 327 -3.00 7.79 12.89
N ALA A 328 -3.72 7.27 13.89
CA ALA A 328 -3.62 7.79 15.25
C ALA A 328 -2.21 7.58 15.86
N ALA A 329 -1.57 6.44 15.60
CA ALA A 329 -0.24 6.12 16.08
C ALA A 329 0.86 6.94 15.39
N THR A 330 0.72 7.20 14.09
CA THR A 330 1.75 7.82 13.24
C THR A 330 1.55 9.31 13.00
N GLN A 331 0.31 9.81 13.05
CA GLN A 331 -0.04 11.21 12.84
C GLN A 331 -0.85 11.84 13.98
N GLY A 332 -1.12 11.07 15.04
CA GLY A 332 -1.87 11.53 16.21
C GLY A 332 -3.35 11.81 15.92
N VAL A 333 -4.01 12.39 16.92
CA VAL A 333 -5.41 12.81 16.85
C VAL A 333 -5.61 13.89 15.77
N ILE A 334 -4.58 14.68 15.46
CA ILE A 334 -4.64 15.72 14.42
C ILE A 334 -4.79 15.05 13.04
N GLY A 335 -3.97 14.03 12.73
CA GLY A 335 -4.12 13.26 11.50
C GLY A 335 -5.46 12.53 11.42
N LEU A 336 -5.90 11.93 12.54
CA LEU A 336 -7.19 11.23 12.60
C LEU A 336 -8.37 12.19 12.37
N ALA A 337 -8.30 13.41 12.91
CA ALA A 337 -9.30 14.45 12.69
C ALA A 337 -9.32 14.93 11.23
N ALA A 338 -8.15 15.12 10.61
CA ALA A 338 -8.04 15.48 9.19
C ALA A 338 -8.60 14.37 8.28
N PHE A 339 -8.30 13.11 8.57
CA PHE A 339 -8.86 11.96 7.85
C PHE A 339 -10.38 11.85 8.04
N SER A 340 -10.87 12.06 9.26
CA SER A 340 -12.31 12.09 9.54
C SER A 340 -13.01 13.22 8.78
N TRP A 341 -12.38 14.41 8.71
CA TRP A 341 -12.88 15.53 7.92
C TRP A 341 -12.93 15.18 6.43
N LEU A 342 -11.93 14.48 5.88
CA LEU A 342 -11.94 13.99 4.51
C LEU A 342 -13.13 13.06 4.24
N CYS A 343 -13.38 12.09 5.12
CA CYS A 343 -14.54 11.19 5.03
C CYS A 343 -15.86 11.96 5.06
N ILE A 344 -16.01 12.93 5.97
CA ILE A 344 -17.21 13.78 6.06
C ILE A 344 -17.38 14.64 4.81
N ALA A 345 -16.30 15.24 4.30
CA ALA A 345 -16.32 16.07 3.09
C ALA A 345 -16.72 15.26 1.86
N LEU A 346 -16.26 14.00 1.76
CA LEU A 346 -16.68 13.06 0.73
C LEU A 346 -18.16 12.73 0.81
N LEU A 347 -18.70 12.46 2.01
CA LEU A 347 -20.13 12.23 2.20
C LEU A 347 -20.97 13.47 1.81
N ARG A 348 -20.50 14.67 2.15
CA ARG A 348 -21.14 15.94 1.75
C ARG A 348 -21.07 16.19 0.24
N LEU A 349 -19.97 15.80 -0.40
CA LEU A 349 -19.82 15.88 -1.85
C LEU A 349 -20.78 14.90 -2.54
N TRP A 350 -20.83 13.66 -2.06
CA TRP A 350 -21.76 12.65 -2.55
C TRP A 350 -23.21 13.07 -2.38
N SER A 351 -23.61 13.61 -1.24
CA SER A 351 -25.01 14.00 -1.00
C SER A 351 -25.52 15.05 -2.00
N LYS A 352 -24.64 15.97 -2.42
CA LYS A 352 -24.90 16.95 -3.49
C LYS A 352 -24.96 16.30 -4.88
N GLY A 353 -24.11 15.30 -5.12
CA GLY A 353 -24.03 14.55 -6.38
C GLY A 353 -24.91 13.30 -6.46
N ARG A 354 -25.77 13.03 -5.47
CA ARG A 354 -26.45 11.72 -5.31
C ARG A 354 -27.39 11.31 -6.45
N ARG A 355 -27.79 12.27 -7.30
CA ARG A 355 -28.61 12.02 -8.50
C ARG A 355 -27.78 11.61 -9.71
N GLN A 356 -26.47 11.74 -9.64
CA GLN A 356 -25.57 11.34 -10.72
C GLN A 356 -25.57 9.83 -10.87
N VAL A 357 -25.49 9.38 -12.12
CA VAL A 357 -25.62 7.98 -12.50
C VAL A 357 -24.64 7.08 -11.73
N LEU A 358 -23.38 7.49 -11.56
CA LEU A 358 -22.36 6.71 -10.84
C LEU A 358 -22.29 7.00 -9.33
N ALA A 359 -23.19 7.81 -8.76
CA ALA A 359 -23.08 8.25 -7.37
C ALA A 359 -23.12 7.09 -6.36
N GLY A 360 -23.96 6.07 -6.61
CA GLY A 360 -24.02 4.87 -5.78
C GLY A 360 -22.71 4.10 -5.80
N GLY A 361 -22.16 3.86 -7.01
CA GLY A 361 -20.83 3.26 -7.19
C GLY A 361 -19.72 4.01 -6.47
N VAL A 362 -19.71 5.34 -6.56
CA VAL A 362 -18.68 6.17 -5.91
C VAL A 362 -18.71 6.02 -4.38
N LEU A 363 -19.89 6.15 -3.76
CA LEU A 363 -20.01 5.98 -2.31
C LEU A 363 -19.68 4.55 -1.89
N GLY A 364 -20.18 3.56 -2.64
CA GLY A 364 -19.90 2.14 -2.37
C GLY A 364 -18.41 1.81 -2.42
N ALA A 365 -17.68 2.34 -3.41
CA ALA A 365 -16.24 2.16 -3.55
C ALA A 365 -15.45 2.76 -2.37
N CYS A 366 -15.80 3.98 -1.97
CA CYS A 366 -15.17 4.66 -0.85
C CYS A 366 -15.46 3.94 0.47
N ALA A 367 -16.71 3.54 0.70
CA ALA A 367 -17.09 2.75 1.87
C ALA A 367 -16.36 1.41 1.89
N GLY A 368 -16.29 0.71 0.76
CA GLY A 368 -15.58 -0.57 0.65
C GLY A 368 -14.11 -0.45 0.99
N TYR A 369 -13.43 0.59 0.50
CA TYR A 369 -12.04 0.86 0.83
C TYR A 369 -11.84 1.22 2.32
N VAL A 370 -12.61 2.18 2.84
CA VAL A 370 -12.48 2.67 4.23
C VAL A 370 -12.83 1.59 5.25
N ILE A 371 -13.89 0.81 5.03
CA ILE A 371 -14.27 -0.30 5.92
C ILE A 371 -13.20 -1.39 5.87
N THR A 372 -12.63 -1.69 4.69
CA THR A 372 -11.51 -2.63 4.62
C THR A 372 -10.33 -2.13 5.44
N GLY A 373 -10.00 -0.84 5.35
CA GLY A 373 -8.98 -0.18 6.16
C GLY A 373 -9.31 -0.18 7.66
N ALA A 374 -10.57 -0.23 8.09
CA ALA A 374 -10.90 -0.37 9.51
C ALA A 374 -10.35 -1.67 10.12
N PHE A 375 -10.32 -2.74 9.32
CA PHE A 375 -9.87 -4.08 9.72
C PHE A 375 -8.53 -4.47 9.09
N ASN A 376 -7.83 -3.54 8.44
CA ASN A 376 -6.60 -3.82 7.71
C ASN A 376 -5.77 -2.55 7.57
N PHE A 377 -4.74 -2.58 6.73
CA PHE A 377 -3.99 -1.39 6.33
C PHE A 377 -4.08 -1.23 4.81
N SER A 378 -3.87 -0.02 4.32
CA SER A 378 -3.59 0.22 2.91
C SER A 378 -2.15 0.65 2.68
N VAL A 379 -1.63 0.32 1.51
CA VAL A 379 -0.28 0.69 1.06
C VAL A 379 -0.30 0.97 -0.44
N VAL A 380 0.83 1.46 -0.98
CA VAL A 380 1.06 1.95 -2.35
C VAL A 380 0.26 1.23 -3.42
N PRO A 381 0.27 -0.12 -3.52
CA PRO A 381 -0.44 -0.80 -4.61
C PRO A 381 -1.95 -0.56 -4.62
N ALA A 382 -2.59 -0.40 -3.45
CA ALA A 382 -4.03 -0.13 -3.33
C ALA A 382 -4.34 1.36 -3.14
N ALA A 383 -3.46 2.11 -2.48
CA ALA A 383 -3.65 3.54 -2.25
C ALA A 383 -3.58 4.35 -3.55
N LEU A 384 -2.58 4.11 -4.41
CA LEU A 384 -2.45 4.85 -5.68
C LEU A 384 -3.71 4.80 -6.57
N PRO A 385 -4.31 3.63 -6.87
CA PRO A 385 -5.55 3.58 -7.64
C PRO A 385 -6.73 4.22 -6.88
N PHE A 386 -6.79 4.14 -5.55
CA PHE A 386 -7.82 4.81 -4.75
C PHE A 386 -7.75 6.33 -4.87
N TRP A 387 -6.58 6.95 -4.71
CA TRP A 387 -6.41 8.40 -4.82
C TRP A 387 -6.67 8.93 -6.23
N MET A 388 -6.25 8.17 -7.26
CA MET A 388 -6.62 8.47 -8.66
C MET A 388 -8.15 8.38 -8.87
N PHE A 389 -8.79 7.33 -8.35
CA PHE A 389 -10.24 7.18 -8.39
C PHE A 389 -10.95 8.33 -7.67
N LEU A 390 -10.48 8.74 -6.49
CA LEU A 390 -11.07 9.83 -5.71
C LEU A 390 -11.03 11.15 -6.50
N GLY A 391 -9.97 11.40 -7.27
CA GLY A 391 -9.88 12.55 -8.18
C GLY A 391 -10.98 12.51 -9.24
N ALA A 392 -11.15 11.37 -9.91
CA ALA A 392 -12.23 11.18 -10.89
C ALA A 392 -13.64 11.25 -10.24
N ALA A 393 -13.80 10.76 -9.02
CA ALA A 393 -15.05 10.77 -8.28
C ALA A 393 -15.57 12.19 -8.04
N THR A 394 -14.69 13.17 -7.80
CA THR A 394 -15.10 14.58 -7.66
C THR A 394 -15.77 15.12 -8.93
N VAL A 395 -15.26 14.74 -10.10
CA VAL A 395 -15.78 15.13 -11.40
C VAL A 395 -17.10 14.42 -11.69
N LEU A 396 -17.21 13.14 -11.34
CA LEU A 396 -18.43 12.36 -11.49
C LEU A 396 -19.60 12.89 -10.64
N LEU A 397 -19.31 13.36 -9.42
CA LEU A 397 -20.34 13.87 -8.51
C LEU A 397 -20.71 15.33 -8.76
N ARG A 398 -19.85 16.11 -9.42
CA ARG A 398 -20.11 17.51 -9.80
C ARG A 398 -19.62 17.82 -11.22
N PRO A 399 -20.27 17.26 -12.26
CA PRO A 399 -19.88 17.51 -13.65
C PRO A 399 -19.94 18.99 -14.02
N ASP A 400 -20.89 19.73 -13.45
CA ASP A 400 -21.14 21.15 -13.75
C ASP A 400 -20.39 22.11 -12.81
N ALA A 401 -19.41 21.62 -12.03
CA ALA A 401 -18.65 22.49 -11.14
C ALA A 401 -17.99 23.61 -11.98
N PRO A 402 -18.20 24.90 -11.62
CA PRO A 402 -17.68 26.01 -12.40
C PRO A 402 -16.15 25.90 -12.48
N LEU A 403 -15.66 25.79 -13.70
CA LEU A 403 -14.24 25.85 -13.99
C LEU A 403 -13.79 27.29 -13.79
N SER A 404 -12.87 27.52 -12.86
CA SER A 404 -12.25 28.85 -12.74
C SER A 404 -11.34 29.02 -13.95
N THR A 405 -11.79 29.81 -14.93
CA THR A 405 -10.89 30.32 -15.98
C THR A 405 -10.01 31.37 -15.33
N PRO A 406 -8.67 31.22 -15.33
CA PRO A 406 -7.80 32.36 -15.07
C PRO A 406 -8.19 33.48 -16.03
N ALA A 407 -8.11 34.73 -15.59
CA ALA A 407 -8.19 35.86 -16.52
C ALA A 407 -7.16 35.63 -17.64
N PRO A 408 -7.48 35.92 -18.92
CA PRO A 408 -6.51 35.79 -20.00
C PRO A 408 -5.35 36.74 -19.71
N THR A 409 -4.28 36.20 -19.13
CA THR A 409 -3.04 36.92 -18.96
C THR A 409 -2.41 36.99 -20.34
N SER A 410 -2.34 38.18 -20.91
CA SER A 410 -1.60 38.49 -22.14
C SER A 410 -0.10 38.31 -21.90
N HIS A 411 0.35 37.09 -21.61
CA HIS A 411 1.77 36.82 -21.51
C HIS A 411 2.34 36.77 -22.93
N PRO A 412 3.33 37.60 -23.28
CA PRO A 412 4.02 37.46 -24.55
C PRO A 412 4.57 36.04 -24.64
N ARG A 413 4.45 35.42 -25.82
CA ARG A 413 4.90 34.05 -26.16
C ARG A 413 6.41 33.87 -25.92
N ARG A 414 6.86 33.85 -24.67
CA ARG A 414 8.24 33.59 -24.28
C ARG A 414 8.39 32.10 -23.99
N VAL A 415 8.84 31.35 -25.00
CA VAL A 415 9.13 29.90 -24.95
C VAL A 415 10.08 29.55 -23.79
N LEU A 416 10.92 30.51 -23.38
CA LEU A 416 11.97 30.32 -22.38
C LEU A 416 11.44 30.01 -20.95
N PRO A 417 10.50 30.76 -20.33
CA PRO A 417 9.86 30.40 -19.07
C PRO A 417 9.20 29.02 -19.01
N LEU A 418 8.53 28.59 -20.10
CA LEU A 418 7.92 27.26 -20.17
C LEU A 418 9.00 26.17 -20.19
N ALA A 419 10.05 26.37 -21.00
CA ALA A 419 11.19 25.47 -21.04
C ALA A 419 11.86 25.34 -19.66
N PHE A 420 12.04 26.47 -18.94
CA PHE A 420 12.57 26.45 -17.57
C PHE A 420 11.64 25.73 -16.59
N GLY A 421 10.33 25.94 -16.66
CA GLY A 421 9.38 25.23 -15.78
C GLY A 421 9.35 23.72 -16.05
N LEU A 422 9.36 23.30 -17.31
CA LEU A 422 9.45 21.89 -17.69
C LEU A 422 10.78 21.28 -17.26
N LEU A 423 11.89 22.03 -17.42
CA LEU A 423 13.21 21.61 -16.97
C LEU A 423 13.26 21.45 -15.45
N ALA A 424 12.67 22.36 -14.68
CA ALA A 424 12.61 22.28 -13.22
C ALA A 424 11.79 21.05 -12.76
N VAL A 425 10.62 20.83 -13.37
CA VAL A 425 9.79 19.65 -13.10
C VAL A 425 10.55 18.36 -13.45
N ALA A 426 11.27 18.33 -14.58
CA ALA A 426 12.10 17.20 -14.96
C ALA A 426 13.30 16.99 -14.03
N ALA A 427 13.99 18.06 -13.63
CA ALA A 427 15.17 18.01 -12.77
C ALA A 427 14.86 17.45 -11.37
N ILE A 428 13.63 17.64 -10.86
CA ILE A 428 13.19 17.04 -9.59
C ILE A 428 12.65 15.63 -9.81
N SER A 429 11.80 15.44 -10.82
CA SER A 429 11.06 14.18 -10.98
C SER A 429 11.92 13.05 -11.55
N VAL A 430 12.84 13.34 -12.47
CA VAL A 430 13.68 12.31 -13.10
C VAL A 430 14.59 11.63 -12.07
N PRO A 431 15.34 12.34 -11.20
CA PRO A 431 16.10 11.68 -10.13
C PRO A 431 15.22 10.93 -9.15
N ALA A 432 14.04 11.46 -8.80
CA ALA A 432 13.08 10.80 -7.91
C ALA A 432 12.47 9.50 -8.48
N ILE A 433 12.70 9.22 -9.76
CA ILE A 433 12.31 7.98 -10.44
C ILE A 433 13.54 7.12 -10.75
N ALA A 434 14.56 7.70 -11.38
CA ALA A 434 15.73 6.98 -11.86
C ALA A 434 16.63 6.49 -10.71
N MET A 435 16.83 7.27 -9.66
CA MET A 435 17.72 6.89 -8.57
C MET A 435 17.16 5.73 -7.72
N PRO A 436 15.87 5.72 -7.31
CA PRO A 436 15.32 4.55 -6.62
C PRO A 436 15.33 3.29 -7.49
N TYR A 437 15.00 3.42 -8.79
CA TYR A 437 15.09 2.29 -9.73
C TYR A 437 16.52 1.74 -9.82
N ALA A 438 17.49 2.62 -10.04
CA ALA A 438 18.88 2.23 -10.22
C ALA A 438 19.49 1.67 -8.92
N GLY A 439 19.13 2.23 -7.76
CA GLY A 439 19.54 1.70 -6.45
C GLY A 439 19.02 0.28 -6.24
N ASP A 440 17.72 0.07 -6.45
CA ASP A 440 17.10 -1.22 -6.16
C ASP A 440 17.44 -2.31 -7.17
N SER A 441 17.67 -1.93 -8.43
CA SER A 441 18.15 -2.84 -9.47
C SER A 441 19.57 -3.33 -9.18
N ARG A 442 20.47 -2.43 -8.77
CA ARG A 442 21.84 -2.80 -8.34
C ARG A 442 21.82 -3.64 -7.08
N PHE A 443 20.93 -3.32 -6.13
CA PHE A 443 20.78 -4.10 -4.92
C PHE A 443 20.35 -5.54 -5.20
N ARG A 444 19.35 -5.73 -6.10
CA ARG A 444 18.96 -7.07 -6.58
C ARG A 444 20.14 -7.83 -7.19
N ASP A 445 20.91 -7.17 -8.06
CA ASP A 445 22.08 -7.78 -8.72
C ASP A 445 23.16 -8.13 -7.70
N ALA A 446 23.31 -7.32 -6.65
CA ALA A 446 24.22 -7.59 -5.55
C ALA A 446 23.83 -8.85 -4.79
N LEU A 447 22.54 -9.02 -4.45
CA LEU A 447 22.04 -10.22 -3.78
C LEU A 447 22.22 -11.48 -4.64
N ALA A 448 21.96 -11.39 -5.95
CA ALA A 448 22.19 -12.50 -6.86
C ALA A 448 23.68 -12.90 -6.94
N THR A 449 24.56 -11.90 -6.98
CA THR A 449 26.03 -12.08 -7.02
C THR A 449 26.55 -12.65 -5.69
N TYR A 450 25.99 -12.20 -4.57
CA TYR A 450 26.29 -12.70 -3.23
C TYR A 450 25.96 -14.19 -3.10
N VAL A 451 24.77 -14.60 -3.57
CA VAL A 451 24.35 -16.01 -3.60
C VAL A 451 25.24 -16.85 -4.51
N ALA A 452 25.75 -16.27 -5.60
CA ALA A 452 26.72 -16.92 -6.48
C ALA A 452 28.14 -17.04 -5.87
N GLY A 453 28.38 -16.46 -4.69
CA GLY A 453 29.63 -16.56 -3.95
C GLY A 453 30.65 -15.44 -4.22
N ASP A 454 30.38 -14.52 -5.14
CA ASP A 454 31.29 -13.41 -5.46
C ASP A 454 31.05 -12.22 -4.51
N ARG A 455 31.67 -12.29 -3.34
CA ARG A 455 31.47 -11.31 -2.26
C ARG A 455 32.02 -9.91 -2.60
N GLY A 456 33.15 -9.84 -3.31
CA GLY A 456 33.77 -8.56 -3.70
C GLY A 456 32.89 -7.77 -4.66
N ARG A 457 32.35 -8.45 -5.68
CA ARG A 457 31.41 -7.81 -6.61
C ARG A 457 30.09 -7.46 -5.94
N ALA A 458 29.58 -8.31 -5.05
CA ALA A 458 28.39 -8.00 -4.28
C ALA A 458 28.57 -6.73 -3.41
N ALA A 459 29.70 -6.59 -2.73
CA ALA A 459 30.04 -5.38 -1.96
C ALA A 459 30.05 -4.12 -2.83
N GLY A 460 30.67 -4.18 -4.02
CA GLY A 460 30.67 -3.06 -4.97
C GLY A 460 29.27 -2.65 -5.42
N LEU A 461 28.42 -3.62 -5.78
CA LEU A 461 27.03 -3.36 -6.18
C LEU A 461 26.17 -2.80 -5.03
N ILE A 462 26.38 -3.25 -3.80
CA ILE A 462 25.71 -2.67 -2.61
C ILE A 462 26.19 -1.23 -2.39
N SER A 463 27.48 -0.94 -2.54
CA SER A 463 28.01 0.42 -2.46
C SER A 463 27.36 1.34 -3.50
N ASP A 464 27.23 0.87 -4.75
CA ASP A 464 26.54 1.64 -5.79
C ASP A 464 25.05 1.84 -5.49
N ALA A 465 24.38 0.84 -4.90
CA ALA A 465 23.00 0.96 -4.46
C ALA A 465 22.84 2.01 -3.36
N ARG A 466 23.76 2.04 -2.39
CA ARG A 466 23.83 3.07 -1.32
C ARG A 466 24.14 4.45 -1.87
N ALA A 467 25.00 4.57 -2.88
CA ALA A 467 25.27 5.84 -3.53
C ALA A 467 24.04 6.39 -4.26
N ALA A 468 23.25 5.51 -4.91
CA ALA A 468 22.01 5.91 -5.56
C ALA A 468 20.88 6.24 -4.57
N GLN A 469 20.80 5.55 -3.43
CA GLN A 469 19.76 5.71 -2.41
C GLN A 469 20.37 5.65 -0.99
N PRO A 470 21.04 6.71 -0.54
CA PRO A 470 21.74 6.73 0.75
C PRO A 470 20.83 6.70 1.98
N GLN A 471 19.52 6.86 1.77
CA GLN A 471 18.49 6.88 2.79
C GLN A 471 17.89 5.49 3.11
N VAL A 472 18.21 4.45 2.34
CA VAL A 472 17.60 3.12 2.50
C VAL A 472 18.40 2.29 3.51
N ALA A 473 17.80 2.06 4.68
CA ALA A 473 18.42 1.30 5.77
C ALA A 473 18.81 -0.13 5.38
N LEU A 474 18.01 -0.80 4.54
CA LEU A 474 18.27 -2.17 4.09
C LEU A 474 19.60 -2.29 3.34
N TYR A 475 19.95 -1.32 2.48
CA TYR A 475 21.20 -1.36 1.72
C TYR A 475 22.42 -1.21 2.63
N ALA A 476 22.30 -0.42 3.70
CA ALA A 476 23.33 -0.31 4.73
C ALA A 476 23.42 -1.61 5.56
N ALA A 477 22.29 -2.22 5.92
CA ALA A 477 22.26 -3.48 6.66
C ALA A 477 22.93 -4.62 5.87
N GLU A 478 22.65 -4.75 4.57
CA GLU A 478 23.32 -5.76 3.74
C GLU A 478 24.81 -5.48 3.53
N ALA A 479 25.23 -4.23 3.45
CA ALA A 479 26.67 -3.91 3.45
C ALA A 479 27.33 -4.43 4.74
N GLY A 480 26.64 -4.33 5.87
CA GLY A 480 27.06 -4.91 7.14
C GLY A 480 27.15 -6.43 7.08
N ASN A 481 26.15 -7.11 6.51
CA ASN A 481 26.16 -8.57 6.33
C ASN A 481 27.36 -9.06 5.51
N VAL A 482 27.67 -8.37 4.39
CA VAL A 482 28.83 -8.73 3.56
C VAL A 482 30.15 -8.56 4.31
N ALA A 483 30.29 -7.46 5.07
CA ALA A 483 31.48 -7.19 5.87
C ALA A 483 31.63 -8.21 7.02
N MET A 484 30.53 -8.57 7.69
CA MET A 484 30.51 -9.61 8.73
C MET A 484 31.02 -10.96 8.22
N ASP A 485 30.54 -11.39 7.05
CA ASP A 485 30.96 -12.66 6.44
C ASP A 485 32.45 -12.68 6.09
N SER A 486 33.07 -11.52 5.93
CA SER A 486 34.52 -11.37 5.66
C SER A 486 35.31 -11.04 6.94
N SER A 487 34.67 -11.06 8.11
CA SER A 487 35.26 -10.65 9.41
C SER A 487 35.83 -9.22 9.41
N GLU A 488 35.30 -8.35 8.56
CA GLU A 488 35.67 -6.92 8.49
C GLU A 488 34.87 -6.13 9.54
N TRP A 489 35.16 -6.35 10.82
CA TRP A 489 34.35 -5.86 11.94
C TRP A 489 34.12 -4.34 11.94
N ALA A 490 35.13 -3.55 11.59
CA ALA A 490 35.02 -2.09 11.52
C ALA A 490 34.04 -1.63 10.42
N ALA A 491 34.09 -2.25 9.24
CA ALA A 491 33.18 -1.95 8.14
C ALA A 491 31.75 -2.43 8.45
N ALA A 492 31.62 -3.60 9.08
CA ALA A 492 30.34 -4.12 9.54
C ALA A 492 29.67 -3.18 10.54
N ARG A 493 30.43 -2.72 11.55
CA ARG A 493 29.97 -1.75 12.54
C ARG A 493 29.49 -0.46 11.89
N GLU A 494 30.29 0.14 11.00
CA GLU A 494 29.90 1.37 10.30
C GLU A 494 28.58 1.19 9.53
N ALA A 495 28.46 0.08 8.80
CA ALA A 495 27.30 -0.21 7.98
C ALA A 495 26.03 -0.46 8.81
N TYR A 496 26.10 -1.25 9.89
CA TYR A 496 24.95 -1.47 10.77
C TYR A 496 24.60 -0.23 11.59
N GLY A 497 25.59 0.52 12.07
CA GLY A 497 25.38 1.82 12.71
C GLY A 497 24.62 2.77 11.78
N ARG A 498 25.02 2.80 10.50
CA ARG A 498 24.30 3.59 9.49
C ARG A 498 22.88 3.09 9.25
N ALA A 499 22.66 1.77 9.21
CA ALA A 499 21.32 1.21 9.09
C ALA A 499 20.42 1.58 10.28
N ALA A 500 20.96 1.60 11.50
CA ALA A 500 20.26 2.04 12.70
C ALA A 500 19.88 3.53 12.65
N GLU A 501 20.81 4.41 12.24
CA GLU A 501 20.54 5.85 12.05
C GLU A 501 19.43 6.11 11.02
N LEU A 502 19.41 5.34 9.93
CA LEU A 502 18.41 5.43 8.88
C LEU A 502 17.03 4.90 9.30
N GLY A 503 16.89 4.37 10.51
CA GLY A 503 15.62 3.94 11.09
C GLY A 503 15.34 2.45 10.91
N SER A 504 16.35 1.61 10.74
CA SER A 504 16.15 0.16 10.81
C SER A 504 15.52 -0.21 12.15
N PHE A 505 14.45 -1.00 12.09
CA PHE A 505 13.80 -1.60 13.24
C PHE A 505 13.93 -3.14 13.24
N ASP A 506 14.78 -3.70 12.36
CA ASP A 506 15.11 -5.12 12.39
C ASP A 506 16.04 -5.41 13.58
N PRO A 507 15.62 -6.23 14.56
CA PRO A 507 16.46 -6.59 15.70
C PRO A 507 17.80 -7.23 15.29
N THR A 508 17.86 -7.87 14.12
CA THR A 508 19.08 -8.51 13.59
C THR A 508 20.17 -7.49 13.30
N VAL A 509 19.83 -6.30 12.82
CA VAL A 509 20.82 -5.22 12.58
C VAL A 509 21.55 -4.87 13.87
N PHE A 510 20.81 -4.72 14.97
CA PHE A 510 21.37 -4.37 16.27
C PHE A 510 22.11 -5.54 16.92
N ARG A 511 21.66 -6.78 16.68
CA ARG A 511 22.35 -7.98 17.14
C ARG A 511 23.72 -8.11 16.48
N GLN A 512 23.79 -7.92 15.16
CA GLN A 512 25.04 -8.00 14.42
C GLN A 512 25.96 -6.81 14.72
N LEU A 513 25.40 -5.62 14.93
CA LEU A 513 26.15 -4.47 15.43
C LEU A 513 26.83 -4.77 16.78
N ALA A 514 26.11 -5.39 17.72
CA ALA A 514 26.66 -5.76 19.01
C ALA A 514 27.83 -6.74 18.90
N ILE A 515 27.71 -7.74 18.02
CA ILE A 515 28.79 -8.71 17.75
C ILE A 515 30.02 -8.00 17.15
N ALA A 516 29.82 -7.11 16.18
CA ALA A 516 30.90 -6.34 15.58
C ALA A 516 31.60 -5.43 16.61
N ASP A 517 30.84 -4.72 17.45
CA ASP A 517 31.37 -3.88 18.53
C ASP A 517 32.17 -4.72 19.55
N HIS A 518 31.67 -5.91 19.91
CA HIS A 518 32.36 -6.81 20.84
C HIS A 518 33.72 -7.28 20.29
N HIS A 519 33.78 -7.69 19.01
CA HIS A 519 35.05 -8.06 18.36
C HIS A 519 36.05 -6.91 18.25
N LEU A 520 35.58 -5.66 18.26
CA LEU A 520 36.42 -4.46 18.26
C LEU A 520 36.84 -4.02 19.67
N GLY A 521 36.41 -4.74 20.73
CA GLY A 521 36.68 -4.37 22.12
C GLY A 521 35.84 -3.18 22.62
N LEU A 522 34.78 -2.80 21.90
CA LEU A 522 33.88 -1.69 22.23
C LEU A 522 32.74 -2.20 23.11
N GLN A 523 33.07 -2.59 24.35
CA GLN A 523 32.14 -3.32 25.21
C GLN A 523 30.87 -2.51 25.56
N ALA A 524 31.00 -1.21 25.80
CA ALA A 524 29.86 -0.37 26.16
C ALA A 524 28.87 -0.25 24.99
N GLU A 525 29.39 -0.08 23.78
CA GLU A 525 28.65 -0.02 22.53
C GLU A 525 27.99 -1.37 22.22
N ALA A 526 28.72 -2.47 22.40
CA ALA A 526 28.21 -3.82 22.21
C ALA A 526 26.99 -4.10 23.11
N VAL A 527 27.10 -3.77 24.40
CA VAL A 527 25.98 -3.89 25.35
C VAL A 527 24.80 -2.99 24.95
N ALA A 528 25.05 -1.76 24.51
CA ALA A 528 24.00 -0.84 24.08
C ALA A 528 23.25 -1.36 22.84
N ALA A 529 23.99 -1.84 21.83
CA ALA A 529 23.42 -2.43 20.63
C ALA A 529 22.63 -3.72 20.94
N ALA A 530 23.15 -4.59 21.81
CA ALA A 530 22.46 -5.80 22.23
C ALA A 530 21.15 -5.49 22.98
N ARG A 531 21.17 -4.50 23.89
CA ARG A 531 19.94 -4.02 24.56
C ARG A 531 18.92 -3.52 23.55
N ARG A 532 19.34 -2.76 22.54
CA ARG A 532 18.45 -2.26 21.49
C ARG A 532 17.85 -3.39 20.65
N SER A 533 18.62 -4.43 20.36
CA SER A 533 18.12 -5.66 19.72
C SER A 533 17.04 -6.34 20.55
N VAL A 534 17.25 -6.46 21.86
CA VAL A 534 16.25 -6.98 22.80
C VAL A 534 15.02 -6.08 22.84
N GLU A 535 15.14 -4.77 22.89
CA GLU A 535 13.98 -3.87 22.86
C GLU A 535 13.09 -4.06 21.62
N LEU A 536 13.69 -4.23 20.44
CA LEU A 536 12.99 -4.40 19.18
C LEU A 536 12.46 -5.83 18.97
N GLY A 537 13.09 -6.83 19.60
CA GLY A 537 12.81 -8.24 19.39
C GLY A 537 12.91 -9.06 20.68
N ARG A 538 12.27 -8.61 21.76
CA ARG A 538 12.46 -9.17 23.12
C ARG A 538 12.07 -10.63 23.30
N PHE A 539 11.25 -11.14 22.38
CA PHE A 539 10.77 -12.52 22.39
C PHE A 539 11.64 -13.46 21.54
N ASP A 540 12.69 -12.95 20.88
CA ASP A 540 13.66 -13.78 20.18
C ASP A 540 14.81 -14.15 21.13
N PRO A 541 14.96 -15.45 21.48
CA PRO A 541 16.01 -15.88 22.42
C PRO A 541 17.42 -15.56 21.92
N ARG A 542 17.63 -15.40 20.61
CA ARG A 542 18.93 -15.04 20.04
C ARG A 542 19.37 -13.64 20.43
N ASN A 543 18.43 -12.71 20.62
CA ASN A 543 18.75 -11.35 21.05
C ASN A 543 19.16 -11.32 22.52
N GLN A 544 18.52 -12.17 23.35
CA GLN A 544 18.87 -12.32 24.76
C GLN A 544 20.24 -12.97 24.92
N ALA A 545 20.52 -14.05 24.17
CA ALA A 545 21.80 -14.74 24.20
C ALA A 545 22.98 -13.81 23.88
N VAL A 546 22.86 -12.97 22.84
CA VAL A 546 23.93 -12.01 22.50
C VAL A 546 24.09 -10.96 23.60
N LEU A 547 23.01 -10.50 24.23
CA LEU A 547 23.11 -9.57 25.37
C LEU A 547 23.85 -10.20 26.56
N GLU A 548 23.59 -11.46 26.87
CA GLU A 548 24.28 -12.19 27.94
C GLU A 548 25.77 -12.40 27.63
N GLU A 549 26.08 -12.77 26.39
CA GLU A 549 27.46 -12.94 25.89
C GLU A 549 28.26 -11.64 26.02
N VAL A 550 27.77 -10.54 25.47
CA VAL A 550 28.50 -9.24 25.51
C VAL A 550 28.40 -8.52 26.85
N SER A 551 27.58 -9.00 27.80
CA SER A 551 27.54 -8.45 29.16
C SER A 551 28.45 -9.19 30.12
N SER A 552 29.00 -10.33 29.71
CA SER A 552 29.94 -11.11 30.52
C SER A 552 31.32 -10.42 30.53
N PRO A 553 31.95 -10.28 31.70
CA PRO A 553 33.20 -9.52 31.87
C PRO A 553 34.44 -10.18 31.27
#